data_AF-A0A2E7NGW8-F1
#
_entry.id   AF-A0A2E7NGW8-F1
#
_cell.length_a   1.000
_cell.length_b   1.000
_cell.length_c   1.000
_cell.angle_alpha   90.00
_cell.angle_beta   90.00
_cell.angle_gamma   90.00
#
_symmetry.space_group_name_H-M   'P 1'
#
loop_
_entity.id
_entity.type
_entity.pdbx_description
1 polymer ?
#
loop_
_entity_poly.entity_id
_entity_poly.type
_entity_poly.pdbx_seq_one_letter_code
_entity_poly.pdbx_strand_id
1 'polypeptide(L)'
;MSAKYIWLFVDGESQETFRIRTGDPAWQTSDNGSFEQARCSFDIVAEDGTGFKFQLRVTGGVLESQGVNDADGLIKFLGSKGADIIEGVINRGVRGDQEILWESDGVSVG
;
A
#
# COMPACT_ATOMS: atom_id res chain seq x y z
N MET A 1 7.11 2.88 17.87
CA MET A 1 5.72 3.32 17.63
C MET A 1 5.53 3.34 16.13
N SER A 2 4.75 2.40 15.58
CA SER A 2 4.48 2.40 14.13
C SER A 2 3.58 3.60 13.80
N ALA A 3 3.94 4.38 12.78
CA ALA A 3 3.17 5.53 12.35
C ALA A 3 1.84 5.05 11.77
N LYS A 4 0.77 5.19 12.54
CA LYS A 4 -0.60 4.89 12.09
C LYS A 4 -1.10 6.07 11.28
N TYR A 5 -0.83 6.07 9.98
CA TYR A 5 -1.59 6.91 9.07
C TYR A 5 -3.00 6.34 8.98
N ILE A 6 -4.00 7.17 9.26
CA ILE A 6 -5.41 6.81 9.16
C ILE A 6 -6.01 7.69 8.07
N TRP A 7 -6.33 7.08 6.94
CA TRP A 7 -7.08 7.74 5.89
C TRP A 7 -8.54 7.31 5.95
N LEU A 8 -9.44 8.25 5.69
CA LEU A 8 -10.88 8.02 5.59
C LEU A 8 -11.28 8.30 4.14
N PHE A 9 -11.93 7.36 3.48
CA PHE A 9 -12.51 7.59 2.16
C PHE A 9 -13.87 6.90 2.05
N VAL A 10 -14.67 7.34 1.08
CA VAL A 10 -15.99 6.77 0.79
C VAL A 10 -15.93 6.08 -0.56
N ASP A 11 -16.28 4.81 -0.60
CA ASP A 11 -16.42 4.10 -1.86
C ASP A 11 -17.59 4.66 -2.66
N GLY A 12 -17.34 5.12 -3.88
CA GLY A 12 -18.36 5.78 -4.70
C GLY A 12 -19.54 4.87 -5.07
N GLU A 13 -19.32 3.56 -5.15
CA GLU A 13 -20.32 2.57 -5.57
C GLU A 13 -21.18 2.09 -4.40
N SER A 14 -20.56 1.61 -3.31
CA SER A 14 -21.26 1.09 -2.13
C SER A 14 -21.65 2.16 -1.12
N GLN A 15 -21.12 3.39 -1.25
CA GLN A 15 -21.23 4.47 -0.25
C GLN A 15 -20.69 4.07 1.13
N GLU A 16 -19.91 2.99 1.22
CA GLU A 16 -19.28 2.57 2.45
C GLU A 16 -18.06 3.45 2.75
N THR A 17 -17.93 3.86 4.00
CA THR A 17 -16.77 4.59 4.46
C THR A 17 -15.73 3.60 4.99
N PHE A 18 -14.49 3.74 4.55
CA PHE A 18 -13.39 2.88 4.93
C PHE A 18 -12.27 3.66 5.61
N ARG A 19 -11.63 3.00 6.56
CA ARG A 19 -10.45 3.45 7.28
C ARG A 19 -9.27 2.59 6.89
N ILE A 20 -8.26 3.20 6.27
CA ILE A 20 -7.02 2.53 5.90
C ILE A 20 -5.99 2.77 7.00
N ARG A 21 -5.27 1.71 7.39
CA ARG A 21 -4.11 1.77 8.29
C ARG A 21 -2.94 1.06 7.65
N THR A 22 -1.74 1.60 7.77
CA THR A 22 -0.53 0.88 7.36
C THR A 22 -0.02 0.00 8.48
N GLY A 23 0.43 -1.20 8.14
CA GLY A 23 1.33 -2.00 8.95
C GLY A 23 2.77 -1.55 8.78
N ASP A 24 3.69 -2.25 9.44
CA ASP A 24 5.12 -1.97 9.34
C ASP A 24 5.63 -2.30 7.92
N PRO A 25 6.33 -1.37 7.26
CA PRO A 25 6.96 -1.66 5.98
C PRO A 25 8.13 -2.62 6.17
N ALA A 26 8.31 -3.50 5.18
CA ALA A 26 9.39 -4.47 5.15
C ALA A 26 10.15 -4.39 3.83
N TRP A 27 11.46 -4.49 3.92
CA TRP A 27 12.37 -4.54 2.78
C TRP A 27 12.77 -5.98 2.46
N GLN A 28 12.92 -6.29 1.18
CA GLN A 28 13.67 -7.45 0.73
C GLN A 28 14.88 -6.96 -0.07
N THR A 29 16.05 -7.12 0.53
CA THR A 29 17.34 -6.74 -0.05
C THR A 29 17.97 -7.93 -0.75
N SER A 30 18.72 -7.68 -1.82
CA SER A 30 19.65 -8.66 -2.37
C SER A 30 20.98 -8.65 -1.62
N ASP A 31 21.85 -9.62 -1.91
CA ASP A 31 23.16 -9.79 -1.26
C ASP A 31 24.11 -8.58 -1.44
N ASN A 32 23.83 -7.69 -2.41
CA ASN A 32 24.61 -6.48 -2.66
C ASN A 32 24.12 -5.24 -1.87
N GLY A 33 23.10 -5.39 -1.03
CA GLY A 33 22.51 -4.30 -0.25
C GLY A 33 21.55 -3.39 -1.03
N SER A 34 21.26 -3.69 -2.29
CA SER A 34 20.21 -3.02 -3.07
C SER A 34 18.83 -3.57 -2.74
N PHE A 35 17.82 -2.71 -2.78
CA PHE A 35 16.43 -3.07 -2.54
C PHE A 35 15.81 -3.64 -3.81
N GLU A 36 15.53 -4.95 -3.83
CA GLU A 36 14.84 -5.58 -4.96
C GLU A 36 13.32 -5.36 -4.90
N GLN A 37 12.77 -5.32 -3.69
CA GLN A 37 11.36 -5.00 -3.46
C GLN A 37 11.08 -4.54 -2.03
N ALA A 38 9.99 -3.80 -1.88
CA ALA A 38 9.38 -3.49 -0.60
C ALA A 38 7.99 -4.15 -0.48
N ARG A 39 7.59 -4.47 0.74
CA ARG A 39 6.25 -4.95 1.06
C ARG A 39 5.67 -4.10 2.19
N CYS A 40 4.39 -3.75 2.05
CA CYS A 40 3.63 -3.10 3.10
C CYS A 40 2.26 -3.75 3.20
N SER A 41 1.81 -3.98 4.43
CA SER A 41 0.43 -4.40 4.67
C SER A 41 -0.43 -3.17 4.94
N PHE A 42 -1.61 -3.13 4.37
CA PHE A 42 -2.63 -2.13 4.64
C PHE A 42 -3.84 -2.83 5.22
N ASP A 43 -4.19 -2.51 6.47
CA ASP A 43 -5.44 -2.94 7.08
C ASP A 43 -6.54 -1.97 6.68
N ILE A 44 -7.60 -2.48 6.08
CA ILE A 44 -8.76 -1.72 5.63
C ILE A 44 -9.93 -2.13 6.51
N VAL A 45 -10.62 -1.14 7.08
CA VAL A 45 -11.76 -1.37 7.97
C VAL A 45 -12.90 -0.46 7.55
N ALA A 46 -14.01 -1.03 7.10
CA ALA A 46 -15.26 -0.33 6.85
C ALA A 46 -15.89 0.18 8.16
N GLU A 47 -16.78 1.16 8.06
CA GLU A 47 -17.48 1.71 9.23
C GLU A 47 -18.40 0.72 9.94
N ASP A 48 -18.92 -0.28 9.23
CA ASP A 48 -19.71 -1.37 9.80
C ASP A 48 -18.86 -2.38 10.61
N GLY A 49 -17.53 -2.23 10.57
CA GLY A 49 -16.56 -3.09 11.24
C GLY A 49 -16.02 -4.23 10.39
N THR A 50 -16.52 -4.41 9.16
CA THR A 50 -15.95 -5.35 8.18
C THR A 50 -14.54 -4.91 7.83
N GLY A 51 -13.59 -5.85 7.74
CA GLY A 51 -12.21 -5.53 7.42
C GLY A 51 -11.53 -6.56 6.54
N PHE A 52 -10.54 -6.10 5.79
CA PHE A 52 -9.69 -6.90 4.91
C PHE A 52 -8.30 -6.28 4.82
N LYS A 53 -7.35 -7.03 4.28
CA LYS A 53 -5.95 -6.63 4.20
C LYS A 53 -5.44 -6.62 2.77
N PHE A 54 -4.84 -5.51 2.37
CA PHE A 54 -4.01 -5.49 1.15
C PHE A 54 -2.54 -5.64 1.47
N GLN A 55 -1.83 -6.45 0.69
CA GLN A 55 -0.38 -6.45 0.67
C GLN A 55 0.09 -5.71 -0.57
N LEU A 56 0.65 -4.51 -0.39
CA LEU A 56 1.29 -3.78 -1.47
C LEU A 56 2.74 -4.25 -1.60
N ARG A 57 3.08 -4.79 -2.76
CA ARG A 57 4.43 -5.15 -3.16
C ARG A 57 4.93 -4.14 -4.18
N VAL A 58 6.00 -3.43 -3.86
CA VAL A 58 6.60 -2.40 -4.73
C VAL A 58 7.95 -2.91 -5.23
N THR A 59 8.15 -2.93 -6.55
CA THR A 59 9.41 -3.41 -7.12
C THR A 59 10.53 -2.38 -7.00
N GLY A 60 11.78 -2.86 -7.01
CA GLY A 60 12.98 -2.04 -6.90
C GLY A 60 13.03 -0.92 -7.95
N GLY A 61 12.59 -1.19 -9.18
CA GLY A 61 12.55 -0.17 -10.23
C GLY A 61 11.65 1.02 -9.89
N VAL A 62 10.51 0.80 -9.23
CA VAL A 62 9.65 1.88 -8.74
C VAL A 62 10.35 2.64 -7.61
N LEU A 63 10.90 1.91 -6.64
CA LEU A 63 11.58 2.50 -5.48
C LEU A 63 12.76 3.39 -5.90
N GLU A 64 13.59 2.90 -6.80
CA GLU A 64 14.72 3.65 -7.39
C GLU A 64 14.24 4.91 -8.13
N SER A 65 13.19 4.79 -8.96
CA SER A 65 12.63 5.95 -9.69
C SER A 65 12.10 7.05 -8.78
N GLN A 66 11.63 6.68 -7.58
CA GLN A 66 11.07 7.59 -6.58
C GLN A 66 12.12 8.03 -5.54
N GLY A 67 13.37 7.57 -5.68
CA GLY A 67 14.46 7.90 -4.76
C GLY A 67 14.28 7.33 -3.35
N VAL A 68 13.58 6.21 -3.21
CA VAL A 68 13.33 5.54 -1.93
C VAL A 68 14.49 4.61 -1.60
N ASN A 69 15.33 5.02 -0.65
CA ASN A 69 16.59 4.33 -0.33
C ASN A 69 16.66 3.81 1.12
N ASP A 70 15.61 3.98 1.92
CA ASP A 70 15.56 3.54 3.32
C ASP A 70 14.11 3.42 3.83
N ALA A 71 13.95 2.82 5.00
CA ALA A 71 12.63 2.59 5.61
C ALA A 71 11.83 3.88 5.86
N ASP A 72 12.49 4.99 6.23
CA ASP A 72 11.80 6.26 6.45
C ASP A 72 11.29 6.88 5.14
N GLY A 73 12.09 6.79 4.08
CA GLY A 73 11.71 7.13 2.71
C GLY A 73 10.52 6.30 2.26
N LEU A 74 10.51 5.00 2.56
CA LEU A 74 9.40 4.12 2.22
C LEU A 74 8.12 4.48 2.99
N ILE A 75 8.21 4.80 4.28
CA ILE A 75 7.06 5.26 5.06
C ILE A 75 6.46 6.53 4.45
N LYS A 76 7.29 7.52 4.08
CA LYS A 76 6.83 8.76 3.44
C LYS A 76 6.23 8.52 2.07
N PHE A 77 6.85 7.65 1.28
CA PHE A 77 6.38 7.26 -0.04
C PHE A 77 5.02 6.55 0.03
N LEU A 78 4.85 5.61 0.95
CA LEU A 78 3.58 4.92 1.18
C LEU A 78 2.52 5.88 1.71
N GLY A 79 2.90 6.79 2.61
CA GLY A 79 2.00 7.79 3.18
C GLY A 79 1.45 8.80 2.16
N SER A 80 2.10 8.91 1.00
CA SER A 80 1.63 9.71 -0.13
C SER A 80 1.04 8.81 -1.22
N LYS A 81 1.89 8.15 -2.00
CA LYS A 81 1.47 7.39 -3.18
C LYS A 81 0.85 6.03 -2.87
N GLY A 82 1.29 5.38 -1.80
CA GLY A 82 0.72 4.09 -1.39
C GLY A 82 -0.76 4.21 -1.07
N ALA A 83 -1.14 5.24 -0.30
CA ALA A 83 -2.53 5.52 0.02
C ALA A 83 -3.39 5.77 -1.23
N ASP A 84 -2.92 6.61 -2.16
CA ASP A 84 -3.62 6.89 -3.43
C ASP A 84 -3.89 5.62 -4.25
N ILE A 85 -2.93 4.68 -4.26
CA ILE A 85 -3.06 3.42 -4.99
C ILE A 85 -4.11 2.53 -4.34
N ILE A 86 -4.05 2.37 -3.02
CA ILE A 86 -5.02 1.54 -2.29
C ILE A 86 -6.43 2.11 -2.44
N GLU A 87 -6.58 3.44 -2.36
CA GLU A 87 -7.85 4.11 -2.62
C GLU A 87 -8.33 3.86 -4.06
N GLY A 88 -7.45 3.98 -5.05
CA GLY A 88 -7.78 3.72 -6.46
C GLY A 88 -8.19 2.26 -6.74
N VAL A 89 -7.55 1.30 -6.07
CA VAL A 89 -7.90 -0.14 -6.16
C VAL A 89 -9.29 -0.39 -5.58
N ILE A 90 -9.58 0.19 -4.42
CA ILE A 90 -10.87 0.06 -3.75
C ILE A 90 -11.98 0.69 -4.59
N ASN A 91 -11.78 1.89 -5.14
CA ASN A 91 -12.74 2.58 -6.00
C ASN A 91 -13.04 1.84 -7.32
N ARG A 92 -12.23 0.82 -7.67
CA ARG A 92 -12.49 -0.10 -8.80
C ARG A 92 -13.25 -1.36 -8.38
N GLY A 93 -13.78 -1.40 -7.16
CA GLY A 93 -14.56 -2.51 -6.63
C GLY A 93 -13.74 -3.68 -6.08
N VAL A 94 -12.41 -3.54 -5.97
CA VAL A 94 -11.57 -4.60 -5.40
C VAL A 94 -11.78 -4.67 -3.89
N ARG A 95 -12.07 -5.86 -3.38
CA ARG A 95 -12.41 -6.13 -1.98
C ARG A 95 -11.79 -7.45 -1.53
N GLY A 96 -11.66 -7.61 -0.21
CA GLY A 96 -11.10 -8.81 0.41
C GLY A 96 -9.58 -8.78 0.49
N ASP A 97 -9.02 -9.84 1.06
CA ASP A 97 -7.57 -9.96 1.20
C ASP A 97 -6.93 -10.15 -0.17
N GLN A 98 -6.11 -9.20 -0.61
CA GLN A 98 -5.46 -9.24 -1.94
C GLN A 98 -4.00 -8.77 -1.88
N GLU A 99 -3.23 -9.20 -2.86
CA GLU A 99 -1.92 -8.63 -3.14
C GLU A 99 -2.02 -7.62 -4.28
N ILE A 100 -1.42 -6.45 -4.07
CA ILE A 100 -1.32 -5.37 -5.04
C ILE A 100 0.15 -5.28 -5.45
N LEU A 101 0.42 -5.48 -6.73
CA LEU A 101 1.77 -5.37 -7.28
C LEU A 101 1.91 -4.01 -7.97
N TRP A 102 2.93 -3.26 -7.57
CA TRP A 102 3.29 -1.99 -8.19
C TRP A 102 4.65 -2.10 -8.87
N GLU A 103 4.59 -1.99 -10.20
CA GLU A 103 5.70 -2.01 -11.13
C GLU A 103 5.82 -0.68 -11.88
N SER A 104 6.94 -0.49 -12.58
CA SER A 104 7.21 0.76 -13.30
C SER A 104 6.20 1.05 -14.42
N ASP A 105 5.54 0.02 -14.94
CA ASP A 105 4.52 0.10 -15.99
C ASP A 105 3.09 0.22 -15.45
N GLY A 106 2.86 0.00 -14.14
CA GLY A 106 1.57 0.23 -13.52
C GLY A 106 1.32 -0.54 -12.22
N VAL A 107 0.04 -0.59 -11.84
CA VAL A 107 -0.45 -1.30 -10.66
C VAL A 107 -1.39 -2.42 -11.11
N SER A 108 -1.16 -3.63 -10.60
CA SER A 108 -1.98 -4.81 -10.84
C SER A 108 -2.45 -5.46 -9.53
N VAL A 109 -3.55 -6.21 -9.61
CA VAL A 109 -4.11 -7.00 -8.50
C VAL A 109 -3.84 -8.46 -8.81
N GLY A 110 -3.22 -9.18 -7.88
CA GLY A 110 -2.85 -10.59 -8.00
C GLY A 110 -3.91 -11.56 -7.53
#